data_AF-A0A1S3DUS1-F1
#
_entry.id   AF-A0A1S3DUS1-F1
#
_cell.length_a   1.000
_cell.length_b   1.000
_cell.length_c   1.000
_cell.angle_alpha   90.00
_cell.angle_beta   90.00
_cell.angle_gamma   90.00
#
_symmetry.space_group_name_H-M   'P 1'
#
loop_
_entity.id
_entity.type
_entity.pdbx_description
1 polymer ?
#
loop_
_entity_poly.entity_id
_entity_poly.type
_entity_poly.pdbx_seq_one_letter_code
_entity_poly.pdbx_strand_id
1 'polypeptide(L)'
;MKKFGNKFHLAEHINSHTGNKPHHCQICNKVFSSIRSYKRDFQRHKLLAGQLKAEELHKCKICSKSFLEKFRLIKHMNWVHGDGGSVCKVCGAMIKSSMKRHMLTHTGEKPFCCHICGESLKGNLKGHIFKCHS
;
A
#
# COMPACT_ATOMS: atom_id res chain seq x y z
N MET A 1 -3.19 11.85 18.07
CA MET A 1 -2.00 11.20 18.67
C MET A 1 -2.08 9.69 18.48
N LYS A 2 -1.07 9.06 17.87
CA LYS A 2 -0.97 7.59 17.81
C LYS A 2 -0.45 7.08 19.14
N LYS A 3 -1.13 6.08 19.73
CA LYS A 3 -0.67 5.36 20.93
C LYS A 3 0.09 4.11 20.50
N PHE A 4 1.23 3.84 21.13
CA PHE A 4 2.07 2.69 20.84
C PHE A 4 2.16 1.78 22.06
N GLY A 5 2.03 0.47 21.85
CA GLY A 5 2.07 -0.52 22.93
C GLY A 5 3.46 -0.78 23.50
N ASN A 6 4.54 -0.27 22.87
CA ASN A 6 5.89 -0.37 23.40
C ASN A 6 6.81 0.76 22.88
N LYS A 7 7.94 0.94 23.57
CA LYS A 7 8.95 1.96 23.26
C LYS A 7 9.62 1.74 21.90
N PHE A 8 9.82 0.49 21.48
CA PHE A 8 10.45 0.16 20.21
C PHE A 8 9.63 0.67 19.01
N HIS A 9 8.32 0.39 18.98
CA HIS A 9 7.44 0.86 17.91
C HIS A 9 7.27 2.38 17.92
N LEU A 10 7.32 3.01 19.09
CA LEU A 10 7.33 4.47 19.19
C LEU A 10 8.62 5.05 18.59
N ALA A 11 9.80 4.46 18.88
CA ALA A 11 11.06 4.91 18.30
C ALA A 11 11.09 4.77 16.77
N GLU A 12 10.66 3.62 16.23
CA GLU A 12 10.51 3.45 14.77
C GLU A 12 9.51 4.45 14.16
N HIS A 13 8.43 4.79 14.88
CA HIS A 13 7.49 5.80 14.44
C HIS A 13 8.12 7.20 14.38
N ILE A 14 8.87 7.59 15.42
CA ILE A 14 9.54 8.89 15.49
C ILE A 14 10.52 9.07 14.32
N ASN A 15 11.24 8.02 13.94
CA ASN A 15 12.13 8.03 12.77
C ASN A 15 11.43 8.47 11.47
N SER A 16 10.12 8.23 11.34
CA SER A 16 9.35 8.67 10.17
C SER A 16 9.11 10.19 10.10
N HIS A 17 9.22 10.89 11.23
CA HIS A 17 9.09 12.35 11.31
C HIS A 17 10.44 13.06 11.27
N THR A 18 11.45 12.47 11.91
CA THR A 18 12.79 13.08 12.02
C THR A 18 13.68 12.81 10.80
N GLY A 19 13.24 11.94 9.89
CA GLY A 19 14.06 11.51 8.75
C GLY A 19 15.20 10.57 9.14
N ASN A 20 15.30 10.15 10.40
CA ASN A 20 16.29 9.18 10.85
C ASN A 20 16.10 7.83 10.14
N LYS A 21 17.17 7.28 9.57
CA LYS A 21 17.14 6.02 8.80
C LYS A 21 18.29 5.09 9.22
N PRO A 22 18.19 4.46 10.40
CA PRO A 22 19.30 3.71 11.00
C PRO A 22 19.62 2.38 10.30
N HIS A 23 18.86 1.95 9.30
CA HIS A 23 19.06 0.66 8.64
C HIS A 23 19.52 0.85 7.20
N HIS A 24 20.71 0.36 6.87
CA HIS A 24 21.38 0.56 5.58
C HIS A 24 21.53 -0.78 4.83
N CYS A 25 21.03 -0.84 3.61
CA CYS A 25 21.22 -2.00 2.73
C CYS A 25 22.57 -1.93 2.05
N GLN A 26 23.47 -2.86 2.37
CA GLN A 26 24.82 -2.92 1.80
C GLN A 26 24.85 -3.30 0.32
N ILE A 27 23.74 -3.79 -0.24
CA ILE A 27 23.65 -4.24 -1.64
C ILE A 27 23.26 -3.07 -2.56
N CYS A 28 22.35 -2.19 -2.12
CA CYS A 28 21.85 -1.09 -2.96
C CYS A 28 21.95 0.30 -2.31
N ASN A 29 22.63 0.40 -1.17
CA ASN A 29 22.84 1.60 -0.37
C ASN A 29 21.56 2.35 0.06
N LYS A 30 20.39 1.71 -0.06
CA LYS A 30 19.13 2.28 0.44
C LYS A 30 19.10 2.28 1.96
N VAL A 31 18.57 3.38 2.51
CA VAL A 31 18.41 3.58 3.95
C VAL A 31 16.94 3.57 4.36
N PHE A 32 16.65 2.99 5.52
CA PHE A 32 15.29 2.77 6.02
C PHE A 32 15.13 3.23 7.47
N SER A 33 13.98 3.85 7.75
CA SER A 33 13.57 4.29 9.10
C SER A 33 13.04 3.16 9.98
N SER A 34 12.74 2.00 9.37
CA SER A 34 12.20 0.82 10.05
C SER A 34 12.93 -0.46 9.66
N ILE A 35 13.14 -1.33 10.64
CA ILE A 35 13.84 -2.61 10.47
C ILE A 35 13.05 -3.54 9.56
N ARG A 36 11.71 -3.48 9.63
CA ARG A 36 10.81 -4.27 8.77
C ARG A 36 11.01 -3.94 7.30
N SER A 37 11.12 -2.65 6.97
CA SER A 37 11.30 -2.22 5.58
C SER A 37 12.67 -2.62 5.05
N TYR A 38 13.70 -2.47 5.88
CA TYR A 38 15.06 -2.93 5.57
C TYR A 38 15.10 -4.45 5.31
N LYS A 39 14.58 -5.26 6.23
CA LYS A 39 14.55 -6.73 6.07
C LYS A 39 13.87 -7.15 4.78
N ARG A 40 12.74 -6.52 4.44
CA ARG A 40 12.01 -6.81 3.19
C ARG A 40 12.84 -6.48 1.95
N ASP A 41 13.53 -5.35 1.95
CA ASP A 41 14.42 -4.96 0.86
C ASP A 41 15.57 -5.96 0.69
N PHE A 42 16.21 -6.32 1.80
CA PHE A 42 17.29 -7.31 1.80
C PHE A 42 16.83 -8.69 1.30
N GLN A 43 15.64 -9.15 1.71
CA GLN A 43 15.07 -10.41 1.22
C GLN A 43 14.77 -10.37 -0.28
N ARG A 44 14.40 -9.20 -0.83
CA ARG A 44 14.25 -9.04 -2.28
C ARG A 44 15.58 -9.21 -3.01
N HIS A 45 16.67 -8.69 -2.46
CA HIS A 45 17.99 -8.91 -3.06
C HIS A 45 18.37 -10.38 -3.08
N LYS A 46 18.14 -11.11 -1.98
CA LYS A 46 18.34 -12.57 -1.94
C LYS A 46 17.50 -13.30 -2.99
N LEU A 47 16.24 -12.91 -3.15
CA LEU A 47 15.36 -13.50 -4.16
C LEU A 47 15.88 -13.27 -5.58
N LEU A 48 16.29 -12.04 -5.92
CA LEU A 48 16.81 -11.71 -7.24
C LEU A 48 18.17 -12.36 -7.52
N ALA A 49 18.98 -12.57 -6.49
CA ALA A 49 20.24 -13.29 -6.57
C ALA A 49 20.07 -14.82 -6.61
N GLY A 50 18.83 -15.34 -6.62
CA GLY A 50 18.54 -16.78 -6.59
C GLY A 50 18.92 -17.47 -5.27
N GLN A 51 19.25 -16.70 -4.24
CA GLN A 51 19.67 -17.20 -2.92
C GLN A 51 18.48 -17.57 -2.03
N LEU A 52 17.26 -17.19 -2.41
CA LEU A 52 16.04 -17.52 -1.69
C LEU A 52 15.38 -18.72 -2.35
N LYS A 53 15.11 -19.78 -1.58
CA LYS A 53 14.44 -20.96 -2.08
C LYS A 53 12.94 -20.69 -2.27
N ALA A 54 12.32 -21.39 -3.21
CA ALA A 54 10.89 -21.20 -3.49
C ALA A 54 10.01 -21.54 -2.27
N GLU A 55 10.47 -22.42 -1.39
CA GLU A 55 9.82 -22.86 -0.16
C GLU A 55 9.81 -21.75 0.91
N GLU A 56 10.73 -20.80 0.85
CA GLU A 56 10.79 -19.63 1.74
C GLU A 56 9.77 -18.54 1.36
N LEU A 57 9.13 -18.67 0.19
CA LEU A 57 8.09 -17.76 -0.27
C LEU A 57 6.69 -18.26 0.09
N HIS A 58 5.80 -17.31 0.32
CA HIS A 58 4.38 -17.58 0.49
C HIS A 58 3.71 -17.70 -0.88
N LYS A 59 3.48 -18.94 -1.32
CA LYS A 59 2.89 -19.27 -2.63
C LYS A 59 1.37 -19.13 -2.61
N CYS A 60 0.82 -18.59 -3.69
CA CYS A 60 -0.61 -18.62 -3.93
C CYS A 60 -1.03 -20.04 -4.34
N LYS A 61 -2.11 -20.55 -3.73
CA LYS A 61 -2.64 -21.89 -4.03
C LYS A 61 -3.53 -21.92 -5.28
N ILE A 62 -3.98 -20.77 -5.77
CA ILE A 62 -4.93 -20.65 -6.89
C ILE A 62 -4.22 -20.19 -8.18
N CYS A 63 -3.09 -19.49 -8.08
CA CYS A 63 -2.28 -19.10 -9.23
C CYS A 63 -0.79 -19.19 -8.89
N SER A 64 0.08 -19.12 -9.89
CA SER A 64 1.53 -19.33 -9.74
C SER A 64 2.30 -18.18 -9.07
N LYS A 65 1.62 -17.19 -8.46
CA LYS A 65 2.27 -16.04 -7.81
C LYS A 65 2.80 -16.37 -6.42
N SER A 66 3.99 -15.86 -6.10
CA SER A 66 4.66 -16.06 -4.81
C SER A 66 5.04 -14.73 -4.15
N PHE A 67 5.00 -14.67 -2.81
CA PHE A 67 5.18 -13.44 -2.04
C PHE A 67 6.20 -13.60 -0.91
N LEU A 68 7.02 -12.56 -0.68
CA LEU A 68 7.99 -12.53 0.43
C LEU A 68 7.35 -12.42 1.82
N GLU A 69 6.10 -11.96 1.91
CA GLU A 69 5.44 -11.68 3.19
C GLU A 69 4.04 -12.30 3.23
N LYS A 70 3.69 -13.01 4.32
CA LYS A 70 2.39 -13.69 4.47
C LYS A 70 1.19 -12.75 4.30
N PHE A 71 1.27 -11.53 4.86
CA PHE A 71 0.16 -10.57 4.73
C PHE A 71 -0.06 -10.11 3.28
N ARG A 72 0.98 -10.09 2.45
CA ARG A 72 0.85 -9.77 1.02
C ARG A 72 0.13 -10.87 0.27
N LEU A 73 0.44 -12.14 0.59
CA LEU A 73 -0.31 -13.29 0.07
C LEU A 73 -1.78 -13.23 0.51
N ILE A 74 -2.06 -12.96 1.79
CA ILE A 74 -3.45 -12.84 2.29
C ILE A 74 -4.19 -11.71 1.55
N LYS A 75 -3.56 -10.54 1.40
CA LYS A 75 -4.16 -9.43 0.66
C LYS A 75 -4.40 -9.79 -0.81
N HIS A 76 -3.45 -10.47 -1.45
CA HIS A 76 -3.60 -10.99 -2.81
C HIS A 76 -4.78 -11.95 -2.91
N MET A 77 -4.85 -12.92 -2.00
CA MET A 77 -5.96 -13.89 -1.95
C MET A 77 -7.30 -13.18 -1.84
N ASN A 78 -7.45 -12.29 -0.86
CA ASN A 78 -8.70 -11.58 -0.65
C ASN A 78 -9.09 -10.74 -1.89
N TRP A 79 -8.14 -10.06 -2.52
CA TRP A 79 -8.45 -9.10 -3.58
C TRP A 79 -8.61 -9.72 -4.98
N VAL A 80 -7.84 -10.77 -5.26
CA VAL A 80 -7.79 -11.43 -6.57
C VAL A 80 -8.68 -12.66 -6.63
N HIS A 81 -8.67 -13.49 -5.59
CA HIS A 81 -9.34 -14.80 -5.58
C HIS A 81 -10.51 -14.91 -4.58
N GLY A 82 -10.69 -13.92 -3.70
CA GLY A 82 -11.80 -13.85 -2.77
C GLY A 82 -12.73 -12.69 -3.07
N ASP A 83 -13.73 -12.54 -2.21
CA ASP A 83 -14.73 -11.47 -2.27
C ASP A 83 -14.20 -10.16 -1.64
N GLY A 84 -12.91 -9.85 -1.80
CA GLY A 84 -12.27 -8.69 -1.17
C GLY A 84 -12.73 -7.33 -1.68
N GLY A 85 -13.83 -7.28 -2.43
CA GLY A 85 -14.60 -6.09 -2.70
C GLY A 85 -15.90 -6.07 -1.93
N SER A 86 -16.35 -4.90 -1.52
CA SER A 86 -17.68 -4.75 -0.93
C SER A 86 -18.71 -4.61 -2.04
N VAL A 87 -19.85 -5.29 -1.93
CA VAL A 87 -20.95 -5.12 -2.89
C VAL A 87 -21.63 -3.78 -2.64
N CYS A 88 -21.80 -2.99 -3.69
CA CYS A 88 -22.58 -1.76 -3.62
C CYS A 88 -24.06 -2.11 -3.48
N LYS A 89 -24.72 -1.62 -2.43
CA LYS A 89 -26.16 -1.86 -2.21
C LYS A 89 -27.07 -1.14 -3.20
N VAL A 90 -26.57 -0.13 -3.90
CA VAL A 90 -27.36 0.67 -4.87
C VAL A 90 -27.35 0.04 -6.26
N CYS A 91 -26.20 -0.43 -6.74
CA CYS A 91 -26.06 -0.96 -8.10
C CYS A 91 -25.58 -2.41 -8.20
N GLY A 92 -25.36 -3.09 -7.06
CA GLY A 92 -24.89 -4.49 -7.02
C GLY A 92 -23.44 -4.71 -7.44
N ALA A 93 -22.71 -3.66 -7.85
CA ALA A 93 -21.34 -3.80 -8.32
C ALA A 93 -20.38 -4.21 -7.18
N MET A 94 -19.48 -5.15 -7.47
CA MET A 94 -18.40 -5.53 -6.54
C MET A 94 -17.28 -4.48 -6.56
N ILE A 95 -17.12 -3.76 -5.46
CA ILE A 95 -16.16 -2.66 -5.35
C ILE A 95 -14.90 -3.12 -4.63
N LYS A 96 -13.86 -3.37 -5.42
CA LYS A 96 -12.53 -3.74 -4.92
C LYS A 96 -11.71 -2.54 -4.38
N SER A 97 -12.23 -1.32 -4.47
CA SER A 97 -11.58 -0.09 -3.97
C SER A 97 -12.37 0.55 -2.83
N SER A 98 -12.06 1.80 -2.45
CA SER A 98 -12.81 2.49 -1.39
C SER A 98 -14.30 2.62 -1.76
N MET A 99 -15.18 1.92 -1.03
CA MET A 99 -16.63 2.00 -1.19
C MET A 99 -17.14 3.44 -1.02
N LYS A 100 -16.60 4.20 -0.06
CA LYS A 100 -16.95 5.63 0.13
C LYS A 100 -16.71 6.46 -1.14
N ARG A 101 -15.58 6.24 -1.81
CA ARG A 101 -15.28 6.93 -3.08
C ARG A 101 -16.18 6.44 -4.21
N HIS A 102 -16.51 5.16 -4.25
CA HIS A 102 -17.47 4.64 -5.22
C HIS A 102 -18.85 5.30 -5.05
N MET A 103 -19.33 5.53 -3.82
CA MET A 103 -20.64 6.16 -3.61
C MET A 103 -20.76 7.57 -4.21
N LEU A 104 -19.66 8.29 -4.39
CA LEU A 104 -19.64 9.60 -5.07
C LEU A 104 -20.06 9.50 -6.56
N THR A 105 -20.00 8.31 -7.16
CA THR A 105 -20.53 8.11 -8.51
C THR A 105 -22.06 8.13 -8.55
N HIS A 106 -22.71 7.70 -7.46
CA HIS A 106 -24.17 7.68 -7.32
C HIS A 106 -24.72 9.02 -6.86
N THR A 107 -24.10 9.65 -5.87
CA THR A 107 -24.57 10.95 -5.33
C THR A 107 -24.22 12.13 -6.23
N GLY A 108 -23.23 11.97 -7.12
CA GLY A 108 -22.73 13.06 -7.95
C GLY A 108 -21.86 14.07 -7.19
N GLU A 109 -21.71 13.92 -5.87
CA GLU A 109 -20.91 14.81 -5.03
C GLU A 109 -19.45 14.87 -5.49
N LYS A 110 -18.92 16.09 -5.52
CA LYS A 110 -17.54 16.38 -5.91
C LYS A 110 -16.83 17.14 -4.79
N PRO A 111 -16.49 16.47 -3.67
CA PRO A 111 -16.02 17.12 -2.45
C PRO A 111 -14.60 17.68 -2.56
N PHE A 112 -13.89 17.43 -3.65
CA PHE A 112 -12.52 17.90 -3.85
C PHE A 112 -12.48 18.97 -4.94
N CYS A 113 -12.20 20.22 -4.57
CA CYS A 113 -12.00 21.31 -5.53
C CYS A 113 -10.51 21.52 -5.82
N CYS A 114 -10.19 21.67 -7.09
CA CYS A 114 -8.88 22.15 -7.52
C CYS A 114 -8.75 23.65 -7.26
N HIS A 115 -7.77 24.07 -6.48
CA HIS A 115 -7.54 25.49 -6.23
C HIS A 115 -6.93 26.24 -7.43
N ILE A 116 -6.47 25.51 -8.46
CA ILE A 116 -5.81 26.10 -9.64
C ILE A 116 -6.85 26.43 -10.72
N CYS A 117 -7.67 25.46 -11.10
CA CYS A 117 -8.69 25.62 -12.14
C CYS A 117 -10.13 25.71 -11.61
N GLY A 118 -10.35 25.55 -10.30
CA GLY A 118 -11.68 25.54 -9.70
C GLY A 118 -12.47 24.24 -9.92
N GLU A 119 -11.95 23.27 -10.66
CA GLU A 119 -12.69 22.06 -11.01
C GLU A 119 -13.00 21.19 -9.78
N SER A 120 -14.27 20.87 -9.60
CA SER A 120 -14.73 19.93 -8.57
C SER A 120 -14.68 18.49 -9.08
N LEU A 121 -14.00 17.63 -8.31
CA LEU A 121 -13.70 16.24 -8.64
C LEU A 121 -14.39 15.28 -7.65
N LYS A 122 -14.86 14.13 -8.16
CA LYS A 122 -15.38 13.01 -7.35
C LYS A 122 -14.27 12.26 -6.60
N GLY A 123 -13.00 12.63 -6.78
CA GLY A 123 -11.87 11.88 -6.24
C GLY A 123 -10.52 12.52 -6.48
N ASN A 124 -9.50 11.68 -6.69
CA ASN A 124 -8.05 11.95 -6.71
C ASN A 124 -7.59 13.36 -7.19
N LEU A 125 -7.66 14.35 -6.30
CA LEU A 125 -7.25 15.74 -6.56
C LEU A 125 -5.76 15.88 -6.84
N LYS A 126 -4.90 15.19 -6.07
CA LYS A 126 -3.43 15.24 -6.26
C LYS A 126 -3.02 14.76 -7.65
N GLY A 127 -3.67 13.70 -8.14
CA GLY A 127 -3.41 13.18 -9.48
C GLY A 127 -3.87 14.12 -10.59
N HIS A 128 -4.96 14.85 -10.39
CA HIS A 128 -5.40 15.90 -11.32
C HIS A 128 -4.39 17.05 -11.34
N ILE A 129 -4.00 17.58 -10.19
CA ILE A 129 -3.02 18.70 -10.10
C ILE A 129 -1.71 18.32 -10.80
N PHE A 130 -1.19 17.13 -10.54
CA PHE A 130 0.05 16.67 -11.16
C PHE A 130 -0.03 16.49 -12.68
N LYS A 131 -1.22 16.16 -13.22
CA LYS A 131 -1.38 15.91 -14.66
C LYS A 131 -1.77 17.14 -15.46
N CYS A 132 -2.50 18.07 -14.85
CA CYS A 132 -3.10 19.21 -15.55
C CYS A 132 -2.41 20.54 -15.23
N HIS A 133 -1.62 20.60 -14.16
CA HIS A 133 -1.02 21.84 -13.65
C HIS A 133 0.45 21.66 -13.21
N SER A 134 1.14 20.65 -13.74
CA SER A 134 2.59 20.47 -13.58
C SER A 134 3.31 20.74 -14.88
#